data_AF-A0A970ILA3-F1
#
_entry.id   AF-A0A970ILA3-F1
#
_cell.length_a   1.000
_cell.length_b   1.000
_cell.length_c   1.000
_cell.angle_alpha   90.00
_cell.angle_beta   90.00
_cell.angle_gamma   90.00
#
_symmetry.space_group_name_H-M   'P 1'
#
loop_
_entity.id
_entity.type
_entity.pdbx_description
1 polymer ?
#
loop_
_entity_poly.entity_id
_entity_poly.type
_entity_poly.pdbx_seq_one_letter_code
_entity_poly.pdbx_strand_id
1 'polypeptide(L)'
;MTHRKQAVGESFHAVSPQALSLAGFADAMYRWFGKTPNVRFLPWQEWCDATGDEESIRTTHGHLMHSNVYSIEKGEKLIGYRPRYTSLQAVCECVDRLIADDVISVD
;
A
#
# COMPACT_ATOMS: atom_id res chain seq x y z
N MET A 1 13.70 -4.12 -26.70
CA MET A 1 12.54 -4.83 -26.13
C MET A 1 12.87 -6.32 -26.02
N THR A 2 13.17 -6.81 -24.82
CA THR A 2 13.75 -8.14 -24.58
C THR A 2 12.75 -9.30 -24.49
N HIS A 3 11.43 -9.05 -24.38
CA HIS A 3 10.39 -10.09 -24.22
C HIS A 3 9.13 -9.88 -25.10
N ARG A 4 9.28 -9.22 -26.25
CA ARG A 4 8.12 -8.81 -27.08
C ARG A 4 7.25 -10.00 -27.51
N LYS A 5 7.85 -11.13 -27.93
CA LYS A 5 7.09 -12.31 -28.39
C LYS A 5 6.24 -12.92 -27.29
N GLN A 6 6.70 -12.90 -26.05
CA GLN A 6 6.00 -13.44 -24.89
C GLN A 6 4.94 -12.48 -24.32
N ALA A 7 5.04 -11.18 -24.62
CA ALA A 7 4.16 -10.15 -24.06
C ALA A 7 2.96 -9.82 -24.95
N VAL A 8 3.07 -9.99 -26.27
CA VAL A 8 1.98 -9.65 -27.21
C VAL A 8 0.76 -10.52 -26.95
N GLY A 9 -0.40 -9.88 -26.72
CA GLY A 9 -1.68 -10.56 -26.44
C GLY A 9 -1.90 -10.89 -24.97
N GLU A 10 -0.96 -10.56 -24.08
CA GLU A 10 -1.02 -10.90 -22.66
C GLU A 10 -1.30 -9.69 -21.78
N SER A 11 -2.04 -9.90 -20.68
CA SER A 11 -2.18 -8.97 -19.56
C SER A 11 -1.36 -9.42 -18.35
N PHE A 12 -0.78 -8.47 -17.61
CA PHE A 12 0.09 -8.72 -16.45
C PHE A 12 -0.32 -7.84 -15.27
N HIS A 13 -0.15 -8.34 -14.04
CA HIS A 13 -0.25 -7.52 -12.83
C HIS A 13 1.10 -6.89 -12.52
N ALA A 14 1.13 -5.56 -12.41
CA ALA A 14 2.32 -4.80 -12.01
C ALA A 14 2.17 -4.32 -10.56
N VAL A 15 2.08 -5.28 -9.64
CA VAL A 15 1.96 -5.04 -8.19
C VAL A 15 3.21 -5.54 -7.46
N SER A 16 3.31 -5.27 -6.15
CA SER A 16 4.29 -5.93 -5.30
C SER A 16 3.91 -7.40 -5.02
N PRO A 17 4.87 -8.29 -4.77
CA PRO A 17 4.58 -9.72 -4.60
C PRO A 17 4.01 -10.08 -3.21
N GLN A 18 3.80 -9.10 -2.34
CA GLN A 18 3.52 -9.32 -0.92
C GLN A 18 2.19 -8.67 -0.52
N ALA A 19 1.36 -9.43 0.17
CA ALA A 19 0.18 -8.90 0.86
C ALA A 19 0.61 -8.14 2.13
N LEU A 20 -0.16 -7.10 2.48
CA LEU A 20 0.05 -6.33 3.70
C LEU A 20 -1.29 -6.14 4.40
N SER A 21 -1.36 -6.48 5.68
CA SER A 21 -2.54 -6.21 6.51
C SER A 21 -2.53 -4.76 6.98
N LEU A 22 -3.70 -4.18 7.27
CA LEU A 22 -3.78 -2.83 7.84
C LEU A 22 -3.04 -2.71 9.17
N ALA A 23 -3.07 -3.74 10.00
CA ALA A 23 -2.32 -3.77 11.25
C ALA A 23 -0.80 -3.76 11.00
N GLY A 24 -0.31 -4.53 10.01
CA GLY A 24 1.09 -4.51 9.61
C GLY A 24 1.50 -3.18 8.99
N PHE A 25 0.59 -2.54 8.24
CA PHE A 25 0.79 -1.20 7.69
C PHE A 25 0.94 -0.16 8.81
N ALA A 26 0.03 -0.19 9.80
CA ALA A 26 0.08 0.70 10.96
C ALA A 26 1.38 0.50 11.75
N ASP A 27 1.75 -0.74 12.10
CA ASP A 27 2.99 -1.04 12.83
C ASP A 27 4.23 -0.51 12.08
N ALA A 28 4.31 -0.77 10.77
CA ALA A 28 5.41 -0.30 9.95
C ALA A 28 5.52 1.23 9.92
N MET A 29 4.38 1.94 9.84
CA MET A 29 4.37 3.39 9.82
C MET A 29 4.72 4.01 11.16
N TYR A 30 4.25 3.45 12.28
CA TYR A 30 4.71 3.85 13.62
C TYR A 30 6.24 3.80 13.72
N ARG A 31 6.84 2.67 13.33
CA ARG A 31 8.29 2.49 13.38
C ARG A 31 9.04 3.43 12.45
N TRP A 32 8.49 3.67 11.26
CA TRP A 32 9.08 4.58 10.28
C TRP A 32 9.16 6.02 10.81
N PHE A 33 8.12 6.49 11.49
CA PHE A 33 8.11 7.78 12.20
C PHE A 33 8.92 7.76 13.52
N GLY A 34 9.68 6.70 13.81
CA GLY A 34 10.48 6.58 15.04
C GLY A 34 9.64 6.42 16.31
N LYS A 35 8.38 6.00 16.21
CA LYS A 35 7.47 5.80 17.35
C LYS A 35 7.34 4.32 17.68
N THR A 36 7.10 4.02 18.96
CA THR A 36 6.70 2.67 19.38
C THR A 36 5.26 2.40 18.92
N PRO A 37 4.99 1.28 18.21
CA PRO A 37 3.64 0.92 17.79
C PRO A 37 2.65 0.89 18.97
N ASN A 38 1.57 1.67 18.85
CA ASN A 38 0.47 1.71 19.81
C ASN A 38 -0.87 1.60 19.07
N VAL A 39 -1.24 0.37 18.73
CA VAL A 39 -2.40 0.08 17.89
C VAL A 39 -3.44 -0.69 18.70
N ARG A 40 -4.70 -0.25 18.65
CA ARG A 40 -5.87 -1.01 19.14
C ARG A 40 -6.86 -1.19 18.01
N PHE A 41 -7.53 -2.34 17.98
CA PHE A 41 -8.63 -2.58 17.06
C PHE A 41 -9.90 -1.90 17.58
N LEU A 42 -10.68 -1.34 16.65
CA LEU A 42 -11.97 -0.71 16.93
C LEU A 42 -13.05 -1.34 16.05
N PRO A 43 -14.28 -1.49 16.56
CA PRO A 43 -15.45 -1.67 15.71
C PRO A 43 -15.56 -0.52 14.71
N TRP A 44 -16.07 -0.81 13.51
CA TRP A 44 -16.12 0.16 12.42
C TRP A 44 -16.79 1.50 12.82
N GLN A 45 -17.92 1.45 13.52
CA GLN A 45 -18.62 2.67 13.96
C GLN A 45 -17.76 3.52 14.91
N GLU A 46 -17.10 2.90 15.89
CA GLU A 46 -16.22 3.62 16.83
C GLU A 46 -15.00 4.22 16.10
N TRP A 47 -14.49 3.54 15.08
CA TRP A 47 -13.41 4.07 14.24
C TRP A 47 -13.88 5.29 13.43
N CYS A 48 -15.09 5.25 12.86
CA CYS A 48 -15.70 6.39 12.19
C CYS A 48 -15.86 7.58 13.13
N ASP A 49 -16.44 7.36 14.31
CA ASP A 49 -16.65 8.41 15.31
C ASP A 49 -15.33 9.04 15.77
N ALA A 50 -14.27 8.23 15.93
CA ALA A 50 -12.93 8.70 16.29
C ALA A 50 -12.23 9.44 15.15
N THR A 51 -12.51 9.09 13.88
CA THR A 51 -11.90 9.73 12.71
C THR A 51 -12.54 11.09 12.42
N GLY A 52 -13.86 11.19 12.54
CA GLY A 52 -14.61 12.45 12.41
C GLY A 52 -14.62 13.10 11.02
N ASP A 53 -13.88 12.56 10.06
CA ASP A 53 -13.77 13.06 8.69
C ASP A 53 -14.47 12.13 7.69
N GLU A 54 -15.58 12.60 7.10
CA GLU A 54 -16.43 11.81 6.19
C GLU A 54 -15.68 11.34 4.94
N GLU A 55 -14.78 12.17 4.40
CA GLU A 55 -14.03 11.81 3.19
C GLU A 55 -13.04 10.67 3.46
N SER A 56 -12.28 10.77 4.56
CA SER A 56 -11.36 9.72 5.01
C SER A 56 -12.11 8.43 5.33
N ILE A 57 -13.28 8.51 5.97
CA ILE A 57 -14.13 7.36 6.27
C ILE A 57 -14.59 6.68 4.98
N ARG A 58 -15.15 7.45 4.04
CA ARG A 58 -15.63 6.93 2.75
C ARG A 58 -14.51 6.28 1.95
N THR A 59 -13.35 6.93 1.89
CA THR A 59 -12.18 6.43 1.15
C THR A 59 -11.63 5.15 1.79
N THR A 60 -11.49 5.12 3.12
CA THR A 60 -11.04 3.94 3.87
C THR A 60 -11.99 2.76 3.70
N HIS A 61 -13.30 2.99 3.79
CA HIS A 61 -14.31 1.97 3.55
C HIS A 61 -14.20 1.39 2.12
N GLY A 62 -14.00 2.26 1.13
CA GLY A 62 -13.74 1.85 -0.24
C GLY A 62 -12.55 0.89 -0.35
N HIS A 63 -11.43 1.21 0.31
CA HIS A 63 -10.25 0.34 0.32
C HIS A 63 -10.49 -1.00 1.04
N LEU A 64 -11.16 -0.97 2.20
CA LEU A 64 -11.49 -2.18 2.97
C LEU A 64 -12.31 -3.18 2.15
N MET A 65 -13.31 -2.69 1.42
CA MET A 65 -14.20 -3.54 0.63
C MET A 65 -13.56 -4.10 -0.65
N HIS A 66 -12.44 -3.53 -1.10
CA HIS A 66 -11.82 -3.87 -2.40
C HIS A 66 -10.32 -4.19 -2.29
N SER A 67 -9.81 -4.51 -1.10
CA SER A 67 -8.38 -4.78 -0.86
C SER A 67 -7.94 -6.11 -1.46
N ASN A 68 -7.68 -6.10 -2.78
CA ASN A 68 -7.29 -7.26 -3.54
C ASN A 68 -5.77 -7.49 -3.49
N VAL A 69 -5.37 -8.77 -3.55
CA VAL A 69 -3.98 -9.20 -3.72
C VAL A 69 -3.88 -9.96 -5.04
N TYR A 70 -2.89 -9.62 -5.87
CA TYR A 70 -2.73 -10.21 -7.19
C TYR A 70 -1.39 -10.91 -7.32
N SER A 71 -1.39 -12.09 -7.95
CA SER A 71 -0.14 -12.81 -8.27
C SER A 71 0.61 -12.12 -9.41
N ILE A 72 1.93 -11.98 -9.24
CA ILE A 72 2.85 -11.48 -10.27
C ILE A 72 3.56 -12.61 -11.05
N GLU A 73 3.27 -13.87 -10.72
CA GLU A 73 3.99 -15.06 -11.22
C GLU A 73 4.06 -15.11 -12.75
N LYS A 74 3.00 -14.70 -13.45
CA LYS A 74 2.98 -14.62 -14.91
C LYS A 74 4.01 -13.62 -15.45
N GLY A 75 4.07 -12.44 -14.83
CA GLY A 75 5.04 -11.40 -15.19
C GLY A 75 6.47 -11.87 -14.89
N GLU A 76 6.64 -12.57 -13.77
CA GLU A 76 7.93 -13.13 -13.39
C GLU A 76 8.45 -14.16 -14.41
N LYS A 77 7.57 -15.05 -14.88
CA LYS A 77 7.89 -16.15 -15.80
C LYS A 77 8.08 -15.69 -17.24
N LEU A 78 7.22 -14.82 -17.75
CA LEU A 78 7.19 -14.48 -19.19
C LEU A 78 8.07 -13.29 -19.57
N ILE A 79 8.18 -12.30 -18.67
CA ILE A 79 8.86 -11.04 -18.97
C ILE A 79 9.92 -10.65 -17.94
N GLY A 80 10.23 -11.54 -16.99
CA GLY A 80 11.23 -11.29 -15.95
C GLY A 80 10.87 -10.13 -15.01
N TYR A 81 9.58 -9.80 -14.85
CA TYR A 81 9.15 -8.73 -13.96
C TYR A 81 9.65 -8.99 -12.54
N ARG A 82 10.40 -8.05 -11.98
CA ARG A 82 10.89 -8.07 -10.60
C ARG A 82 10.75 -6.65 -10.05
N PRO A 83 9.72 -6.38 -9.21
CA PRO A 83 9.56 -5.06 -8.60
C PRO A 83 10.82 -4.67 -7.84
N ARG A 84 11.33 -3.46 -8.09
CA ARG A 84 12.49 -2.93 -7.37
C ARG A 84 12.18 -2.66 -5.89
N TYR A 85 10.93 -2.29 -5.60
CA TYR A 85 10.49 -1.86 -4.29
C TYR A 85 9.52 -2.88 -3.69
N THR A 86 9.60 -3.06 -2.37
CA THR A 86 8.51 -3.66 -1.59
C THR A 86 7.37 -2.66 -1.42
N SER A 87 6.19 -3.14 -1.00
CA SER A 87 5.04 -2.27 -0.71
C SER A 87 5.41 -1.17 0.28
N LEU A 88 6.11 -1.53 1.37
CA LEU A 88 6.50 -0.57 2.40
C LEU A 88 7.56 0.42 1.91
N GLN A 89 8.55 -0.02 1.13
CA GLN A 89 9.55 0.90 0.58
C GLN A 89 8.89 1.96 -0.33
N ALA A 90 7.97 1.54 -1.19
CA ALA A 90 7.23 2.46 -2.06
C ALA A 90 6.37 3.43 -1.25
N VAL A 91 5.69 2.95 -0.20
CA VAL A 91 4.91 3.79 0.72
C VAL A 91 5.79 4.81 1.44
N CYS A 92 6.90 4.38 2.03
CA CYS A 92 7.83 5.26 2.72
C CYS A 92 8.35 6.37 1.78
N GLU A 93 8.75 6.02 0.56
CA GLU A 93 9.22 7.01 -0.43
C GLU A 93 8.11 8.01 -0.80
N CYS A 94 6.85 7.56 -0.91
CA CYS A 94 5.71 8.46 -1.10
C CYS A 94 5.49 9.38 0.11
N VAL A 95 5.58 8.87 1.34
CA VAL A 95 5.41 9.68 2.56
C VAL A 95 6.54 10.71 2.69
N ASP A 96 7.79 10.29 2.47
CA ASP A 96 8.95 11.20 2.38
C ASP A 96 8.68 12.33 1.40
N ARG A 97 8.12 11.99 0.23
CA ARG A 97 7.80 12.99 -0.79
C ARG A 97 6.68 13.94 -0.36
N LEU A 98 5.63 13.42 0.28
CA LEU A 98 4.52 14.25 0.78
C LEU A 98 4.97 15.20 1.89
N ILE A 99 5.93 14.78 2.72
CA ILE A 99 6.57 15.66 3.71
C ILE A 99 7.43 16.71 3.01
N ALA A 100 8.26 16.31 2.04
CA ALA A 100 9.11 17.24 1.30
C ALA A 100 8.34 18.28 0.48
N ASP A 101 7.13 17.94 0.04
CA ASP A 101 6.21 18.83 -0.68
C ASP A 101 5.28 19.62 0.27
N ASP A 102 5.49 19.56 1.59
CA ASP A 102 4.68 20.22 2.63
C ASP A 102 3.17 19.85 2.61
N VAL A 103 2.82 18.71 2.02
CA VAL A 103 1.45 18.18 2.00
C VAL A 103 1.08 17.57 3.35
N ILE A 104 2.05 16.96 4.04
CA ILE A 104 1.90 16.41 5.39
C ILE A 104 2.95 17.05 6.29
N SER A 105 2.50 17.58 7.43
CA SER A 105 3.40 18.06 8.48
C SER A 105 3.68 16.95 9.49
N VAL A 106 4.93 16.88 9.95
CA VAL A 106 5.37 15.96 11.00
C VAL A 106 5.94 16.80 12.15
N ASP A 107 5.57 16.44 13.38
CA ASP A 107 6.06 17.08 14.61
C ASP A 107 7.50 16.68 14.97
#